data_AF-A0A9D1YC67-F1
#
_entry.id   AF-A0A9D1YC67-F1
#
_cell.length_a   1.000
_cell.length_b   1.000
_cell.length_c   1.000
_cell.angle_alpha   90.00
_cell.angle_beta   90.00
_cell.angle_gamma   90.00
#
_symmetry.space_group_name_H-M   'P 1'
#
loop_
_entity.id
_entity.type
_entity.pdbx_description
1 polymer ?
#
loop_
_entity_poly.entity_id
_entity_poly.type
_entity_poly.pdbx_seq_one_letter_code
_entity_poly.pdbx_strand_id
1 'polypeptide(L)'
;MFNKIPRKSYILMLLVFALSMMVFPFDVAMEFSAGPEETTLQVFPYFSLTPWGYGNWFPLLAGILTLAVVVMVFLPPRWKLDKAMVIVLGLSMVCTPLSWLLFNTFADGSVIILLFQAAALLFFLVPSKKPKAPQDNQTK
;
A
#
# COMPACT_ATOMS: atom_id res chain seq x y z
N MET A 1 11.39 15.56 24.27
CA MET A 1 9.93 15.67 24.03
C MET A 1 9.41 14.79 22.87
N PHE A 2 10.28 14.12 22.09
CA PHE A 2 9.87 13.09 21.12
C PHE A 2 9.56 11.77 21.82
N ASN A 3 8.38 11.72 22.46
CA ASN A 3 7.87 10.52 23.09
C ASN A 3 7.65 9.43 22.02
N LYS A 4 7.95 8.18 22.35
CA LYS A 4 8.00 7.02 21.44
C LYS A 4 6.71 6.87 20.63
N ILE A 5 6.68 7.39 19.40
CA ILE A 5 5.56 7.20 18.48
C ILE A 5 5.36 5.68 18.29
N PRO A 6 4.14 5.15 18.50
CA PRO A 6 3.90 3.72 18.39
C PRO A 6 4.09 3.30 16.94
N ARG A 7 4.70 2.12 16.74
CA ARG A 7 5.01 1.54 15.42
C ARG A 7 3.82 1.56 14.45
N LYS A 8 2.61 1.28 14.95
CA LYS A 8 1.36 1.32 14.18
C LYS A 8 1.08 2.70 13.58
N SER A 9 1.53 3.78 14.21
CA SER A 9 1.39 5.15 13.70
C SER A 9 2.27 5.38 12.46
N TYR A 10 3.48 4.83 12.40
CA TYR A 10 4.33 4.94 11.21
C TYR A 10 3.73 4.17 10.03
N ILE A 11 3.23 2.97 10.29
CA ILE A 11 2.50 2.16 9.29
C ILE A 11 1.31 2.96 8.77
N LEU A 12 0.51 3.53 9.67
CA LEU A 12 -0.64 4.33 9.29
C LEU A 12 -0.26 5.54 8.44
N MET A 13 0.78 6.28 8.82
CA MET A 13 1.29 7.41 8.02
C MET A 13 1.67 6.96 6.61
N LEU A 14 2.47 5.88 6.49
CA LEU A 14 2.89 5.34 5.19
C LEU A 14 1.71 4.90 4.32
N LEU A 15 0.73 4.21 4.91
CA LEU A 15 -0.45 3.74 4.18
C LEU A 15 -1.40 4.87 3.79
N VAL A 16 -1.51 5.92 4.63
CA VAL A 16 -2.30 7.12 4.29
C VAL A 16 -1.63 7.89 3.16
N PHE A 17 -0.30 8.01 3.15
CA PHE A 17 0.42 8.61 2.02
C PHE A 17 0.23 7.79 0.74
N ALA A 18 0.34 6.45 0.83
CA ALA A 18 0.08 5.57 -0.31
C ALA A 18 -1.35 5.74 -0.86
N LEU A 19 -2.36 5.73 0.02
CA LEU A 19 -3.76 5.95 -0.39
C LEU A 19 -4.00 7.34 -0.97
N SER A 20 -3.34 8.36 -0.43
CA SER A 20 -3.44 9.72 -0.97
C SER A 20 -2.91 9.75 -2.40
N MET A 21 -1.76 9.12 -2.67
CA MET A 21 -1.24 8.99 -4.03
C MET A 21 -2.18 8.23 -4.96
N MET A 22 -2.81 7.14 -4.50
CA MET A 22 -3.77 6.35 -5.30
C MET A 22 -4.99 7.14 -5.80
N VAL A 23 -5.28 8.30 -5.21
CA VAL A 23 -6.36 9.21 -5.64
C VAL A 23 -5.89 10.18 -6.73
N PHE A 24 -4.58 10.45 -6.82
CA PHE A 24 -4.03 11.35 -7.83
C PHE A 24 -3.91 10.67 -9.21
N PRO A 25 -4.10 11.39 -10.31
CA PRO A 25 -4.10 10.82 -11.66
C PRO A 25 -2.66 10.61 -12.20
N PHE A 26 -1.81 9.87 -11.48
CA PHE A 26 -0.41 9.62 -11.85
C PHE A 26 -0.01 8.14 -11.87
N ASP A 27 -0.98 7.22 -11.75
CA ASP A 27 -0.67 5.86 -11.29
C ASP A 27 -0.86 4.75 -12.33
N VAL A 28 -1.81 4.91 -13.26
CA VAL A 28 -2.16 3.89 -14.26
C VAL A 28 -2.09 4.51 -15.66
N ALA A 29 -1.00 4.27 -16.38
CA ALA A 29 -0.88 4.70 -17.77
C ALA A 29 -1.65 3.73 -18.67
N MET A 30 -2.45 4.26 -19.59
CA MET A 30 -3.18 3.47 -20.59
C MET A 30 -3.06 4.15 -21.95
N GLU A 31 -2.81 3.35 -22.98
CA GLU A 31 -2.75 3.80 -24.37
C GLU A 31 -4.11 3.63 -25.03
N PHE A 32 -4.62 4.72 -25.62
CA PHE A 32 -5.87 4.73 -26.39
C PHE A 32 -5.58 4.99 -27.85
N SER A 33 -6.28 4.31 -28.76
CA SER A 33 -6.21 4.65 -30.19
C SER A 33 -6.89 6.00 -30.43
N ALA A 34 -6.12 6.98 -30.89
CA ALA A 34 -6.59 8.28 -31.36
C ALA A 34 -6.73 8.32 -32.91
N GLY A 35 -6.14 7.34 -33.60
CA GLY A 35 -6.22 7.15 -35.04
C GLY A 35 -5.62 5.81 -35.48
N PRO A 36 -5.52 5.56 -36.81
CA PRO A 36 -5.00 4.31 -37.36
C PRO A 36 -3.56 3.96 -36.94
N GLU A 37 -2.73 4.97 -36.71
CA GLU A 37 -1.33 4.82 -36.26
C GLU A 37 -1.01 5.70 -35.03
N GLU A 38 -2.01 6.39 -34.47
CA GLU A 38 -1.81 7.30 -33.34
C GLU A 38 -2.38 6.71 -32.07
N THR A 39 -1.54 6.61 -31.04
CA THR A 39 -1.96 6.30 -29.68
C THR A 39 -1.79 7.53 -28.78
N THR A 40 -2.77 7.75 -27.91
CA THR A 40 -2.72 8.77 -26.87
C THR A 40 -2.58 8.08 -25.52
N LEU A 41 -1.49 8.40 -24.81
CA LEU A 41 -1.28 7.94 -23.45
C LEU A 41 -2.06 8.82 -22.48
N GLN A 42 -2.91 8.19 -21.67
CA GLN A 42 -3.66 8.84 -20.60
C GLN A 42 -3.37 8.16 -19.27
N VAL A 43 -3.18 8.94 -18.22
CA VAL A 43 -2.86 8.44 -16.89
C VAL A 43 -4.06 8.62 -15.96
N PHE A 44 -4.43 7.55 -15.26
CA PHE A 44 -5.58 7.50 -14.38
C PHE A 44 -5.20 7.16 -12.93
N PRO A 45 -5.99 7.60 -11.94
CA PRO A 45 -5.85 7.16 -10.56
C PRO A 45 -6.30 5.71 -10.37
N TYR A 46 -5.85 5.06 -9.29
CA TYR A 46 -6.24 3.68 -8.96
C TYR A 46 -7.75 3.49 -8.78
N PHE A 47 -8.44 4.52 -8.28
CA PHE A 47 -9.89 4.49 -8.06
C PHE A 47 -10.71 4.83 -9.31
N SER A 48 -10.08 5.05 -10.47
CA SER A 48 -10.79 5.27 -11.71
C SER A 48 -11.52 4.00 -12.18
N LEU A 49 -12.74 4.17 -12.66
CA LEU A 49 -13.50 3.10 -13.31
C LEU A 49 -13.07 2.89 -14.77
N THR A 50 -12.26 3.78 -15.34
CA THR A 50 -11.78 3.63 -16.73
C THR A 50 -10.86 2.41 -16.88
N PRO A 51 -9.77 2.23 -16.10
CA PRO A 51 -8.98 0.99 -16.15
C PRO A 51 -9.83 -0.25 -15.90
N TRP A 52 -10.79 -0.15 -14.98
CA TRP A 52 -11.71 -1.24 -14.66
C TRP A 52 -12.56 -1.66 -15.87
N GLY A 53 -13.13 -0.69 -16.59
CA GLY A 53 -13.92 -0.93 -17.79
C GLY A 53 -13.11 -1.58 -18.92
N TYR A 54 -11.80 -1.38 -18.95
CA TYR A 54 -10.86 -1.99 -19.89
C TYR A 54 -10.28 -3.34 -19.40
N GLY A 55 -10.80 -3.88 -18.29
CA GLY A 55 -10.40 -5.18 -17.74
C GLY A 55 -9.25 -5.14 -16.74
N ASN A 56 -8.60 -3.99 -16.56
CA ASN A 56 -7.54 -3.82 -15.58
C ASN A 56 -8.11 -3.48 -14.20
N TRP A 57 -8.57 -4.50 -13.46
CA TRP A 57 -9.14 -4.35 -12.13
C TRP A 57 -8.10 -4.29 -11.00
N PHE A 58 -6.83 -4.55 -11.32
CA PHE A 58 -5.74 -4.64 -10.34
C PHE A 58 -5.50 -3.34 -9.57
N PRO A 59 -5.49 -2.13 -10.18
CA PRO A 59 -5.33 -0.87 -9.46
C PRO A 59 -6.43 -0.64 -8.42
N LEU A 60 -7.70 -0.86 -8.81
CA LEU A 60 -8.82 -0.69 -7.89
C LEU A 60 -8.75 -1.69 -6.75
N LEU A 61 -8.44 -2.96 -7.06
CA LEU A 61 -8.26 -3.99 -6.05
C LEU A 61 -7.13 -3.66 -5.07
N ALA A 62 -5.98 -3.18 -5.58
CA ALA A 62 -4.85 -2.74 -4.76
C ALA A 62 -5.26 -1.60 -3.81
N GLY A 63 -6.02 -0.63 -4.30
CA GLY A 63 -6.56 0.48 -3.51
C GLY A 63 -7.49 0.02 -2.40
N ILE A 64 -8.46 -0.84 -2.72
CA ILE A 64 -9.42 -1.39 -1.74
C ILE A 64 -8.70 -2.20 -0.67
N LEU A 65 -7.74 -3.05 -1.05
CA LEU A 65 -6.96 -3.86 -0.11
C LEU A 65 -6.10 -2.98 0.82
N THR A 66 -5.50 -1.90 0.30
CA THR A 66 -4.73 -0.94 1.12
C THR A 66 -5.65 -0.24 2.12
N LEU A 67 -6.82 0.19 1.68
CA LEU A 67 -7.82 0.81 2.54
C LEU A 67 -8.29 -0.16 3.64
N ALA A 68 -8.49 -1.44 3.31
CA ALA A 68 -8.84 -2.46 4.28
C ALA A 68 -7.77 -2.61 5.36
N VAL A 69 -6.48 -2.57 5.01
CA VAL A 69 -5.38 -2.60 5.99
C VAL A 69 -5.43 -1.37 6.90
N VAL A 70 -5.68 -0.17 6.35
CA VAL A 70 -5.83 1.05 7.17
C VAL A 70 -6.97 0.90 8.17
N VAL A 71 -8.13 0.38 7.76
CA VAL A 71 -9.26 0.08 8.67
C VAL A 71 -8.86 -0.94 9.74
N MET A 72 -8.11 -1.99 9.37
CA MET A 72 -7.60 -2.99 10.31
C MET A 72 -6.64 -2.42 11.36
N VAL A 73 -5.90 -1.35 11.06
CA VAL A 73 -5.02 -0.70 12.05
C VAL A 73 -5.83 -0.07 13.21
N PHE A 74 -7.04 0.42 12.94
CA PHE A 74 -7.93 1.01 13.96
C PHE A 74 -8.71 -0.04 14.77
N LEU A 75 -8.75 -1.29 14.32
CA LEU A 75 -9.49 -2.35 14.99
C LEU A 75 -8.80 -2.78 16.30
N PRO A 76 -9.58 -3.25 17.31
CA PRO A 76 -9.02 -3.57 18.62
C PRO A 76 -7.99 -4.71 18.58
N PRO A 77 -6.90 -4.65 19.38
CA PRO A 77 -5.84 -5.68 19.39
C PRO A 77 -6.32 -7.10 19.71
N ARG A 78 -7.48 -7.24 20.35
CA ARG A 78 -8.09 -8.54 20.72
C ARG A 78 -8.36 -9.45 19.53
N TRP A 79 -8.45 -8.90 18.31
CA TRP A 79 -8.70 -9.65 17.08
C TRP A 79 -7.45 -10.24 16.43
N LYS A 80 -6.24 -9.96 16.95
CA LYS A 80 -4.97 -10.54 16.47
C LYS A 80 -4.80 -10.45 14.94
N LEU A 81 -5.11 -9.28 14.36
CA LEU A 81 -5.14 -9.06 12.91
C LEU A 81 -3.76 -8.87 12.26
N ASP A 82 -2.66 -8.93 13.03
CA ASP A 82 -1.33 -8.58 12.51
C ASP A 82 -0.92 -9.45 11.31
N LYS A 83 -1.23 -10.75 11.34
CA LYS A 83 -0.98 -11.66 10.21
C LYS A 83 -1.87 -11.34 9.00
N ALA A 84 -3.15 -11.03 9.24
CA ALA A 84 -4.08 -10.69 8.19
C ALA A 84 -3.66 -9.38 7.48
N MET A 85 -3.24 -8.36 8.24
CA MET A 85 -2.74 -7.10 7.69
C MET A 85 -1.52 -7.32 6.78
N VAL A 86 -0.59 -8.19 7.16
CA VAL A 86 0.57 -8.55 6.33
C VAL A 86 0.14 -9.23 5.03
N ILE A 87 -0.79 -10.19 5.10
CA ILE A 87 -1.26 -10.93 3.92
C ILE A 87 -2.02 -10.01 2.96
N VAL A 88 -2.94 -9.20 3.48
CA VAL A 88 -3.76 -8.27 2.68
C VAL A 88 -2.88 -7.20 2.04
N LEU A 89 -1.92 -6.64 2.78
CA LEU A 89 -0.97 -5.67 2.24
C LEU A 89 -0.06 -6.30 1.18
N GLY A 90 0.44 -7.51 1.42
CA GLY A 90 1.23 -8.26 0.44
C GLY A 90 0.45 -8.54 -0.85
N LEU A 91 -0.83 -8.92 -0.74
CA LEU A 91 -1.69 -9.13 -1.90
C LEU A 91 -1.93 -7.83 -2.68
N SER A 92 -2.14 -6.71 -1.98
CA SER A 92 -2.25 -5.39 -2.61
C SER A 92 -0.98 -5.03 -3.40
N MET A 93 0.19 -5.25 -2.81
CA MET A 93 1.48 -5.00 -3.46
C MET A 93 1.69 -5.84 -4.72
N VAL A 94 1.17 -7.07 -4.75
CA VAL A 94 1.29 -7.96 -5.91
C VAL A 94 0.38 -7.52 -7.07
N CYS A 95 -0.76 -6.89 -6.78
CA CYS A 95 -1.69 -6.41 -7.80
C CYS A 95 -1.07 -5.36 -8.74
N THR A 96 -0.27 -4.44 -8.20
CA THR A 96 0.38 -3.37 -9.00
C THR A 96 1.31 -3.91 -10.10
N PRO A 97 2.33 -4.76 -9.84
CA PRO A 97 3.16 -5.33 -10.89
C PRO A 97 2.40 -6.29 -11.82
N LEU A 98 1.33 -6.96 -11.35
CA LEU A 98 0.42 -7.72 -12.22
C LEU A 98 -0.27 -6.82 -13.25
N SER A 99 -0.75 -5.65 -12.82
CA SER A 99 -1.30 -4.62 -13.70
C SER A 99 -0.30 -4.22 -14.79
N TRP A 100 0.96 -3.97 -14.40
CA TRP A 100 2.00 -3.58 -15.34
C TRP A 100 2.32 -4.68 -16.34
N LEU A 101 2.48 -5.93 -15.86
CA LEU A 101 2.87 -7.06 -16.70
C LEU A 101 1.78 -7.47 -17.70
N LEU A 102 0.50 -7.47 -17.26
CA LEU A 102 -0.60 -7.97 -18.07
C LEU A 102 -1.22 -6.92 -18.99
N PHE A 103 -1.14 -5.64 -18.63
CA PHE A 103 -1.82 -4.55 -19.34
C PHE A 103 -0.88 -3.44 -19.83
N ASN A 104 0.45 -3.58 -19.65
CA ASN A 104 1.44 -2.56 -20.01
C ASN A 104 1.13 -1.17 -19.41
N THR A 105 0.66 -1.15 -18.15
CA THR A 105 0.12 0.06 -17.49
C THR A 105 1.12 0.76 -16.55
N PHE A 106 2.42 0.68 -16.86
CA PHE A 106 3.46 1.23 -16.01
C PHE A 106 3.34 2.75 -15.86
N ALA A 107 3.42 3.26 -14.62
CA ALA A 107 3.51 4.69 -14.35
C ALA A 107 4.39 4.96 -13.12
N ASP A 108 5.07 6.10 -13.11
CA ASP A 108 5.99 6.44 -12.02
C ASP A 108 5.27 6.60 -10.66
N GLY A 109 4.01 7.05 -10.67
CA GLY A 109 3.20 7.19 -9.45
C GLY A 109 2.95 5.86 -8.73
N SER A 110 2.69 4.79 -9.48
CA SER A 110 2.45 3.46 -8.90
C SER A 110 3.70 2.83 -8.28
N VAL A 111 4.91 3.22 -8.72
CA VAL A 111 6.17 2.81 -8.08
C VAL A 111 6.26 3.43 -6.67
N ILE A 112 5.94 4.71 -6.52
CA ILE A 112 6.02 5.40 -5.22
C ILE A 112 5.03 4.79 -4.23
N ILE A 113 3.82 4.47 -4.69
CA ILE A 113 2.82 3.75 -3.90
C ILE A 113 3.38 2.40 -3.40
N LEU A 114 3.99 1.61 -4.28
CA LEU A 114 4.62 0.34 -3.91
C LEU A 114 5.73 0.51 -2.88
N LEU A 115 6.53 1.56 -2.97
CA LEU A 115 7.59 1.84 -2.00
C LEU A 115 7.01 2.15 -0.61
N PHE A 116 5.95 2.94 -0.53
CA PHE A 116 5.27 3.21 0.74
C PHE A 116 4.63 1.95 1.33
N GLN A 117 3.99 1.12 0.50
CA GLN A 117 3.44 -0.18 0.93
C GLN A 117 4.55 -1.13 1.39
N ALA A 118 5.67 -1.21 0.68
CA ALA A 118 6.82 -2.05 1.04
C ALA A 118 7.44 -1.61 2.37
N ALA A 119 7.60 -0.30 2.58
CA ALA A 119 8.06 0.25 3.85
C ALA A 119 7.10 -0.12 4.98
N ALA A 120 5.79 0.03 4.77
CA ALA A 120 4.78 -0.36 5.76
C ALA A 120 4.82 -1.87 6.07
N LEU A 121 5.02 -2.72 5.06
CA LEU A 121 5.15 -4.17 5.21
C LEU A 121 6.42 -4.54 5.98
N LEU A 122 7.55 -3.88 5.72
CA LEU A 122 8.78 -4.06 6.51
C LEU A 122 8.53 -3.69 7.97
N PHE A 123 7.82 -2.57 8.21
CA PHE A 123 7.35 -2.21 9.53
C PHE A 123 6.32 -3.18 10.09
N PHE A 124 5.71 -4.13 9.38
CA PHE A 124 4.94 -5.22 9.99
C PHE A 124 5.81 -6.45 10.28
N LEU A 125 6.83 -6.72 9.46
CA LEU A 125 7.66 -7.92 9.58
C LEU A 125 8.80 -7.80 10.60
N VAL A 126 9.38 -6.61 10.79
CA VAL A 126 10.50 -6.43 11.74
C VAL A 126 10.03 -6.72 13.16
N PRO A 127 10.59 -7.70 13.90
CA PRO A 127 10.18 -7.96 15.27
C PRO A 127 10.57 -6.79 16.19
N SER A 128 9.65 -6.35 17.05
CA SER A 128 9.96 -5.30 18.03
C SER A 128 10.92 -5.89 19.08
N LYS A 129 12.11 -5.29 19.24
CA LYS A 129 12.93 -5.57 20.43
C LYS A 129 12.11 -5.15 21.65
N LYS A 130 11.73 -6.09 22.52
CA LYS A 130 11.12 -5.75 23.81
C LYS A 130 12.18 -4.98 24.62
N PRO A 131 11.83 -3.87 25.29
CA PRO A 131 12.74 -3.25 26.25
C PRO A 131 13.16 -4.32 27.26
N LYS A 132 14.47 -4.50 27.48
CA LYS A 132 14.95 -5.32 28.60
C LYS A 132 14.32 -4.73 29.87
N ALA A 133 13.63 -5.56 30.65
CA ALA A 133 13.19 -5.16 31.98
C ALA A 133 14.42 -4.64 32.76
N PRO A 134 14.29 -3.57 33.55
CA PRO A 134 15.36 -3.17 34.45
C PRO A 134 15.71 -4.39 35.30
N GLN A 135 16.97 -4.82 35.24
CA GLN A 135 17.47 -5.81 36.18
C GLN A 135 17.39 -5.17 37.56
N ASP A 136 16.38 -5.58 38.32
CA ASP A 136 16.32 -5.36 39.74
C ASP A 136 17.58 -5.98 40.33
N ASN A 137 18.54 -5.13 40.64
CA ASN A 137 19.79 -5.47 41.27
C ASN A 137 19.43 -5.81 42.73
N GLN A 138 18.89 -7.02 42.94
CA GLN A 138 18.78 -7.66 44.25
C GLN A 138 20.22 -7.91 44.73
N THR A 139 20.79 -6.87 45.32
CA THR A 139 22.14 -6.86 45.87
C THR A 139 22.03 -7.39 47.30
N LYS A 140 22.52 -8.62 47.47
CA LYS A 140 23.06 -9.25 48.69
C LYS A 140 22.23 -9.25 49.97
#